data_AF-A0A7X8WTQ2-F1
#
_entry.id   AF-A0A7X8WTQ2-F1
#
_cell.length_a   1.000
_cell.length_b   1.000
_cell.length_c   1.000
_cell.angle_alpha   90.00
_cell.angle_beta   90.00
_cell.angle_gamma   90.00
#
_symmetry.space_group_name_H-M   'P 1'
#
loop_
_entity.id
_entity.type
_entity.pdbx_description
1 polymer ?
#
loop_
_entity_poly.entity_id
_entity_poly.type
_entity_poly.pdbx_seq_one_letter_code
_entity_poly.pdbx_strand_id
1 'polypeptide(L)' 'VNQKEDARRYARAVGQALGANPMPIVIPCHRVIGANRDLTGFAGGVDIKAYLLEREMWHSSI' A
#
# COMPACT_ATOMS: atom_id res chain seq x y z
N VAL A 1 -27.40 0.37 3.86
CA VAL A 1 -25.93 0.44 3.94
C VAL A 1 -25.39 0.31 2.52
N ASN A 2 -24.71 1.33 1.99
CA ASN A 2 -24.17 1.28 0.63
C ASN A 2 -22.74 0.74 0.68
N GLN A 3 -22.63 -0.59 0.62
CA GLN A 3 -21.38 -1.33 0.80
C GLN A 3 -20.22 -0.82 -0.08
N LYS A 4 -20.52 -0.32 -1.29
CA LYS A 4 -19.50 0.17 -2.23
C LYS A 4 -18.91 1.52 -1.81
N GLU A 5 -19.71 2.39 -1.23
CA GLU A 5 -19.26 3.69 -0.73
C GLU A 5 -18.47 3.52 0.58
N ASP A 6 -18.94 2.63 1.44
CA ASP A 6 -18.26 2.28 2.69
C ASP A 6 -16.86 1.69 2.40
N ALA A 7 -16.75 0.77 1.43
CA ALA A 7 -15.46 0.20 1.01
C ALA A 7 -14.44 1.26 0.57
N ARG A 8 -14.87 2.28 -0.19
CA ARG A 8 -13.98 3.39 -0.59
C ARG A 8 -13.53 4.23 0.60
N ARG A 9 -14.44 4.52 1.52
CA ARG A 9 -14.13 5.26 2.75
C ARG A 9 -13.12 4.51 3.60
N TYR A 10 -13.31 3.20 3.79
CA TYR A 10 -12.36 2.36 4.52
C TYR A 10 -11.00 2.29 3.82
N ALA A 11 -10.96 2.12 2.50
CA ALA A 11 -9.70 2.13 1.76
C ALA A 11 -8.91 3.43 1.93
N ARG A 12 -9.59 4.59 1.91
CA ARG A 12 -8.98 5.90 2.18
C ARG A 12 -8.46 6.00 3.63
N ALA A 13 -9.26 5.55 4.60
CA ALA A 13 -8.86 5.56 6.01
C ALA A 13 -7.61 4.69 6.24
N VAL A 14 -7.56 3.51 5.64
CA VAL A 14 -6.37 2.63 5.67
C VAL A 14 -5.17 3.33 5.03
N GLY A 15 -5.33 3.94 3.85
CA GLY A 15 -4.25 4.68 3.20
C GLY A 15 -3.67 5.79 4.07
N GLN A 16 -4.51 6.55 4.77
CA GLN A 16 -4.07 7.59 5.71
C GLN A 16 -3.35 7.01 6.93
N ALA A 17 -3.88 5.93 7.53
CA ALA A 17 -3.24 5.26 8.66
C ALA A 17 -1.85 4.73 8.30
N LEU A 18 -1.68 4.16 7.10
CA LEU A 18 -0.40 3.68 6.60
C LEU A 18 0.56 4.82 6.22
N GLY A 19 0.04 5.96 5.76
CA GLY A 19 0.84 7.17 5.52
C GLY A 19 1.43 7.76 6.80
N ALA A 20 0.74 7.58 7.94
CA ALA A 20 1.19 8.01 9.26
C ALA A 20 2.03 6.94 10.01
N ASN A 21 2.37 5.82 9.35
CA ASN A 21 3.10 4.73 9.98
C ASN A 21 4.54 5.13 10.36
N PRO A 22 4.92 5.13 11.65
CA PRO A 22 6.27 5.50 12.08
C PRO A 22 7.32 4.41 11.80
N MET A 23 6.90 3.19 11.44
CA MET A 23 7.78 2.04 11.20
C MET A 23 7.44 1.35 9.86
N PRO A 24 7.77 1.99 8.71
CA PRO A 24 7.32 1.58 7.37
C PRO A 24 7.87 0.25 6.84
N ILE A 25 8.92 -0.31 7.47
CA ILE A 25 9.52 -1.59 7.10
C ILE A 25 8.96 -2.73 7.98
N VAL A 26 8.84 -2.48 9.29
CA VAL A 26 8.33 -3.47 10.26
C VAL A 26 6.84 -3.71 10.07
N ILE A 27 6.07 -2.63 9.89
CA ILE A 27 4.70 -2.69 9.41
C ILE A 27 4.80 -2.52 7.89
N PRO A 28 4.56 -3.58 7.09
CA PRO A 28 4.91 -3.62 5.67
C PRO A 28 3.91 -2.84 4.81
N CYS A 29 3.81 -1.53 5.04
CA CYS A 29 2.87 -0.67 4.34
C CYS A 29 3.19 -0.51 2.85
N HIS A 30 4.42 -0.80 2.43
CA HIS A 30 4.83 -0.91 1.03
C HIS A 30 4.12 -2.06 0.27
N ARG A 31 3.51 -3.03 0.96
CA ARG A 31 2.74 -4.13 0.34
C ARG A 31 1.29 -3.77 -0.01
N VAL A 32 0.78 -2.64 0.47
CA VAL A 32 -0.59 -2.20 0.16
C VAL A 32 -0.60 -1.48 -1.17
N ILE A 33 -1.36 -1.97 -2.14
CA ILE A 33 -1.37 -1.47 -3.53
C ILE A 33 -2.77 -1.04 -3.98
N GLY A 34 -2.86 -0.32 -5.09
CA GLY A 34 -4.14 0.04 -5.69
C GLY A 34 -4.92 -1.18 -6.16
N ALA A 35 -6.25 -1.08 -6.23
CA ALA A 35 -7.12 -2.18 -6.68
C ALA A 35 -6.80 -2.64 -8.12
N ASN A 36 -6.23 -1.74 -8.95
CA ASN A 36 -5.79 -2.03 -10.31
C ASN A 36 -4.36 -2.58 -10.40
N ARG A 37 -3.75 -2.93 -9.25
CA ARG A 37 -2.33 -3.32 -9.10
C ARG A 37 -1.32 -2.20 -9.28
N ASP A 38 -1.78 -0.95 -9.35
CA ASP A 38 -0.90 0.20 -9.45
C ASP A 38 -0.11 0.42 -8.14
N LEU A 39 1.20 0.67 -8.28
CA LEU A 39 2.03 1.16 -7.19
C LEU A 39 1.75 2.65 -6.98
N THR A 40 0.93 2.95 -5.99
CA THR A 40 0.60 4.32 -5.59
C THR A 40 0.75 4.45 -4.08
N GLY A 41 1.04 5.67 -3.60
CA GLY A 41 1.07 5.99 -2.17
C GLY A 41 2.14 5.25 -1.37
N PHE A 42 3.12 6.00 -0.86
CA PHE A 42 4.06 5.54 0.16
C PHE A 42 4.70 6.75 0.81
N ALA A 43 4.83 6.75 2.14
CA ALA A 43 5.42 7.89 2.85
C ALA A 43 6.86 8.16 2.42
N GLY A 44 7.63 7.11 2.09
CA GLY A 44 9.00 7.23 1.55
C GLY A 44 9.08 7.40 0.03
N GLY A 45 7.96 7.56 -0.68
CA GLY A 45 7.94 7.66 -2.15
C GLY A 45 7.80 6.31 -2.87
N VAL A 46 7.21 6.34 -4.07
CA VAL A 46 6.84 5.13 -4.83
C VAL A 46 8.07 4.33 -5.26
N ASP A 47 9.21 4.97 -5.50
CA ASP A 47 10.46 4.29 -5.89
C ASP A 47 10.99 3.38 -4.78
N ILE A 48 10.95 3.85 -3.52
CA ILE A 48 11.35 3.04 -2.35
C ILE A 48 10.40 1.86 -2.17
N LYS A 49 9.09 2.08 -2.38
CA LYS A 49 8.10 1.00 -2.34
C LYS A 49 8.38 -0.08 -3.39
N ALA A 50 8.67 0.31 -4.63
CA ALA A 50 9.03 -0.62 -5.69
C ALA A 50 10.31 -1.40 -5.34
N TYR A 51 11.34 -0.70 -4.88
CA TYR A 51 12.60 -1.30 -4.43
C TYR A 51 12.40 -2.34 -3.30
N LEU A 52 11.56 -2.03 -2.30
CA LEU A 52 11.26 -2.96 -1.20
C LEU A 52 10.52 -4.21 -1.70
N LEU A 53 9.53 -4.05 -2.57
CA LEU A 53 8.77 -5.17 -3.14
C LEU A 53 9.65 -6.09 -4.00
N GLU A 54 10.58 -5.53 -4.77
CA GLU A 54 11.54 -6.30 -5.55
C GLU A 54 12.39 -7.21 -4.66
N ARG A 55 12.90 -6.67 -3.54
CA ARG A 55 13.72 -7.42 -2.57
C ARG A 55 12.96 -8.49 -1.80
N GLU A 56 11.65 -8.33 -1.69
CA GLU A 56 10.75 -9.33 -1.12
C GLU A 56 10.33 -10.41 -2.12
N MET A 57 10.92 -10.41 -3.32
CA MET A 57 10.59 -11.35 -4.38
C MET A 57 9.11 -11.27 -4.77
N TRP A 58 8.49 -10.08 -4.69
CA TRP A 58 7.07 -9.92 -5.00
C TRP A 58 6.73 -10.23 -6.47
N HIS A 59 7.74 -10.23 -7.35
CA HIS A 59 7.63 -10.63 -8.77
C HIS A 59 7.91 -12.12 -9.02
N SER A 60 8.20 -12.93 -7.99
CA SER A 60 8.45 -14.36 -8.19
C SER A 60 7.13 -15.05 -8.52
N SER A 61 6.96 -15.32 -9.82
CA SER A 61 5.86 -16.02 -10.48
C SER A 61 4.69 -15.15 -10.95
N ILE A 62 4.95 -14.28 -11.94
CA ILE A 62 4.04 -14.03 -13.06
C ILE A 62 4.70 -14.55 -14.32
#